data_AF-A0A7K4BYA9-F1
#
_entry.id   AF-A0A7K4BYA9-F1
#
_cell.length_a   1.000
_cell.length_b   1.000
_cell.length_c   1.000
_cell.angle_alpha   90.00
_cell.angle_beta   90.00
_cell.angle_gamma   90.00
#
_symmetry.space_group_name_H-M   'P 1'
#
loop_
_entity.id
_entity.type
_entity.pdbx_description
1 polymer ?
#
loop_
_entity_poly.entity_id
_entity_poly.type
_entity_poly.pdbx_seq_one_letter_code
_entity_poly.pdbx_strand_id
1 'polypeptide(L)'
;MAKKNYQAEVGKPSKTAKATIKNANISIKYSTEICNQIKGLPVNKVIAWLERIQAHKEYLPLKRYHKKVAHRKGNALKGTKSGRYPELACKEFINLLNLAKNNADFKGLDSEKLIILNAFASMGINRYSYQAKGKIGGKARRVNSTHIEVIVMEQKGLN
;
A
#
# COMPACT_ATOMS: atom_id res chain seq x y z
N MET A 1 0.25 15.74 -20.22
CA MET A 1 0.25 14.80 -19.07
C MET A 1 -0.68 13.63 -19.37
N ALA A 2 -0.25 12.38 -19.21
CA ALA A 2 -1.12 11.22 -19.43
C ALA A 2 -2.28 11.17 -18.42
N LYS A 3 -3.49 10.85 -18.88
CA LYS A 3 -4.70 10.74 -18.04
C LYS A 3 -4.48 9.65 -16.98
N LYS A 4 -4.59 10.02 -15.70
CA LYS A 4 -4.49 9.08 -14.57
C LYS A 4 -5.90 8.63 -14.18
N ASN A 5 -6.29 7.45 -14.64
CA ASN A 5 -7.53 6.81 -14.20
C ASN A 5 -7.26 6.08 -12.89
N TYR A 6 -8.12 6.30 -11.90
CA TYR A 6 -8.11 5.60 -10.61
C TYR A 6 -9.14 4.49 -10.63
N GLN A 7 -8.94 3.44 -9.83
CA GLN A 7 -9.88 2.32 -9.79
C GLN A 7 -11.25 2.70 -9.20
N ALA A 8 -11.29 3.72 -8.35
CA ALA A 8 -12.53 4.21 -7.77
C ALA A 8 -12.64 5.74 -7.86
N GLU A 9 -13.85 6.22 -8.12
CA GLU A 9 -14.20 7.63 -8.07
C GLU A 9 -15.05 7.87 -6.83
N VAL A 10 -14.38 8.21 -5.72
CA VAL A 10 -15.04 8.40 -4.42
C VAL A 10 -14.74 9.81 -3.90
N GLY A 11 -15.78 10.46 -3.37
CA GLY A 11 -15.71 11.80 -2.80
C GLY A 11 -15.72 12.92 -3.85
N LYS A 12 -15.94 14.16 -3.40
CA LYS A 12 -15.94 15.34 -4.27
C LYS A 12 -14.49 15.69 -4.64
N PRO A 13 -14.16 15.99 -5.91
CA PRO A 13 -12.79 16.32 -6.34
C PRO A 13 -12.15 17.51 -5.60
N SER A 14 -12.98 18.45 -5.13
CA SER A 14 -12.57 19.61 -4.34
C SER A 14 -12.18 19.29 -2.89
N LYS A 15 -12.65 18.17 -2.35
CA LYS A 15 -12.43 17.77 -0.94
C LYS A 15 -11.55 16.53 -0.79
N THR A 16 -10.96 16.09 -1.90
CA THR A 16 -10.15 14.87 -1.95
C THR A 16 -8.83 15.16 -2.61
N ALA A 17 -7.76 14.57 -2.09
CA ALA A 17 -6.48 14.50 -2.77
C ALA A 17 -6.20 13.07 -3.21
N LYS A 18 -5.49 12.93 -4.33
CA LYS A 18 -5.16 11.63 -4.90
C LYS A 18 -3.66 11.53 -5.11
N ALA A 19 -3.10 10.35 -4.90
CA ALA A 19 -1.71 10.06 -5.20
C ALA A 19 -1.58 8.67 -5.83
N THR A 20 -0.57 8.49 -6.68
CA THR A 20 -0.28 7.21 -7.32
C THR A 20 1.22 7.07 -7.55
N ILE A 21 1.73 5.86 -7.35
CA ILE A 21 3.06 5.44 -7.76
C ILE A 21 2.90 4.28 -8.74
N LYS A 22 3.53 4.38 -9.91
CA LYS A 22 3.46 3.35 -10.95
C LYS A 22 4.73 2.51 -10.97
N ASN A 23 4.60 1.21 -11.20
CA ASN A 23 5.70 0.26 -11.35
C ASN A 23 6.69 0.27 -10.16
N ALA A 24 6.18 0.45 -8.93
CA ALA A 24 6.99 0.31 -7.72
C ALA A 24 7.51 -1.14 -7.62
N ASN A 25 8.78 -1.30 -7.25
CA ASN A 25 9.43 -2.61 -7.13
C ASN A 25 9.04 -3.32 -5.82
N ILE A 26 7.74 -3.57 -5.66
CA ILE A 26 7.14 -4.15 -4.47
C ILE A 26 6.18 -5.27 -4.86
N SER A 27 5.99 -6.21 -3.94
CA SER A 27 5.09 -7.35 -4.12
C SER A 27 3.63 -6.92 -4.05
N ILE A 28 2.87 -7.23 -5.11
CA ILE A 28 1.43 -7.03 -5.17
C ILE A 28 0.71 -7.66 -3.97
N LYS A 29 1.17 -8.83 -3.49
CA LYS A 29 0.52 -9.55 -2.39
C LYS A 29 0.56 -8.74 -1.10
N TYR A 30 1.72 -8.19 -0.76
CA TYR A 30 1.86 -7.38 0.45
C TYR A 30 1.18 -6.02 0.28
N SER A 31 1.28 -5.41 -0.89
CA SER A 31 0.57 -4.16 -1.20
C SER A 31 -0.94 -4.30 -1.07
N THR A 32 -1.54 -5.40 -1.53
CA THR A 32 -2.97 -5.67 -1.37
C THR A 32 -3.36 -5.79 0.10
N GLU A 33 -2.57 -6.47 0.93
CA GLU A 33 -2.84 -6.62 2.36
C GLU A 33 -2.72 -5.28 3.10
N ILE A 34 -1.73 -4.46 2.74
CA ILE A 34 -1.58 -3.09 3.26
C ILE A 34 -2.81 -2.27 2.87
N CYS A 35 -3.19 -2.21 1.58
CA CYS A 35 -4.36 -1.48 1.11
C CYS A 35 -5.65 -1.87 1.87
N ASN A 36 -5.85 -3.17 2.13
CA ASN A 36 -7.02 -3.63 2.88
C ASN A 36 -7.01 -3.17 4.34
N GLN A 37 -5.84 -2.95 4.94
CA GLN A 37 -5.72 -2.59 6.35
C GLN A 37 -5.77 -1.10 6.64
N ILE A 38 -5.41 -0.27 5.67
CA ILE A 38 -5.28 1.18 5.84
C ILE A 38 -6.54 1.95 5.49
N LYS A 39 -7.49 1.34 4.77
CA LYS A 39 -8.77 1.96 4.42
C LYS A 39 -9.53 2.41 5.67
N GLY A 40 -10.02 3.65 5.66
CA GLY A 40 -10.77 4.27 6.74
C GLY A 40 -9.91 4.77 7.90
N LEU A 41 -8.58 4.66 7.85
CA LEU A 41 -7.70 5.13 8.90
C LEU A 41 -7.14 6.53 8.62
N PRO A 42 -6.82 7.32 9.65
CA PRO A 42 -6.07 8.57 9.51
C PRO A 42 -4.69 8.33 8.91
N VAL A 43 -4.27 9.19 7.98
CA VAL A 43 -2.99 9.06 7.25
C VAL A 43 -1.80 9.00 8.21
N ASN A 44 -1.74 9.90 9.19
CA ASN A 44 -0.65 9.95 10.18
C ASN A 44 -0.55 8.66 11.01
N LYS A 45 -1.70 8.08 11.39
CA LYS A 45 -1.75 6.79 12.12
C LYS A 45 -1.21 5.65 11.26
N VAL A 46 -1.49 5.68 9.97
CA VAL A 46 -1.01 4.67 9.02
C VAL A 46 0.49 4.78 8.79
N ILE A 47 1.03 6.00 8.63
CA ILE A 47 2.47 6.21 8.51
C ILE A 47 3.21 5.63 9.72
N ALA A 48 2.78 5.98 10.93
CA ALA A 48 3.36 5.45 12.16
C ALA A 48 3.25 3.91 12.26
N TRP A 49 2.16 3.33 11.78
CA TRP A 49 2.00 1.88 11.72
C TRP A 49 2.97 1.21 10.73
N LEU A 50 3.15 1.80 9.54
CA LEU A 50 4.11 1.30 8.54
C LEU A 50 5.55 1.39 9.04
N GLU A 51 5.91 2.45 9.76
CA GLU A 51 7.22 2.62 10.41
C GLU A 51 7.45 1.55 11.48
N ARG A 52 6.44 1.23 12.30
CA ARG A 52 6.53 0.13 13.28
C ARG A 52 6.72 -1.23 12.62
N ILE A 53 6.14 -1.45 11.44
CA ILE A 53 6.41 -2.66 10.64
C ILE A 53 7.83 -2.68 10.11
N GLN A 54 8.32 -1.54 9.61
CA GLN A 54 9.70 -1.41 9.13
C GLN A 54 10.73 -1.61 10.27
N ALA A 55 10.37 -1.23 11.50
CA ALA A 55 11.17 -1.48 12.70
C ALA A 55 10.96 -2.89 13.31
N HIS A 56 10.22 -3.79 12.64
CA HIS A 56 9.89 -5.15 13.09
C HIS A 56 9.15 -5.24 14.44
N LYS A 57 8.61 -4.11 14.93
CA LYS A 57 7.84 -4.04 16.19
C LYS A 57 6.44 -4.62 16.05
N GLU A 58 5.82 -4.41 14.89
CA GLU A 58 4.52 -4.97 14.53
C GLU A 58 4.63 -5.69 13.19
N TYR A 59 3.96 -6.82 13.01
CA TYR A 59 3.93 -7.50 11.71
C TYR A 59 2.76 -7.00 10.87
N LEU A 60 2.82 -7.17 9.55
CA LEU A 60 1.66 -7.04 8.65
C LEU A 60 0.84 -8.34 8.69
N PRO A 61 -0.41 -8.30 9.21
CA PRO A 61 -1.32 -9.45 9.12
C PRO A 61 -1.61 -9.80 7.66
N LEU A 62 -1.53 -11.08 7.30
CA LEU A 62 -1.86 -11.55 5.96
C LEU A 62 -3.20 -12.28 6.00
N LYS A 63 -4.26 -11.73 5.39
CA LYS A 63 -5.59 -12.36 5.37
C LYS A 63 -5.82 -13.21 4.14
N ARG A 64 -5.47 -12.72 2.95
CA ARG A 64 -5.64 -13.42 1.67
C ARG A 64 -4.41 -14.28 1.36
N TYR A 65 -3.20 -13.75 1.54
CA TYR A 65 -1.96 -14.41 1.13
C TYR A 65 -1.22 -15.10 2.29
N HIS A 66 -1.95 -15.89 3.09
CA HIS A 66 -1.45 -16.48 4.35
C HIS A 66 -0.98 -17.94 4.24
N LYS A 67 -1.12 -18.58 3.07
CA LYS A 67 -0.73 -19.99 2.88
C LYS A 67 0.78 -20.17 3.08
N LYS A 68 1.17 -21.20 3.85
CA LYS A 68 2.57 -21.54 4.17
C LYS A 68 3.35 -20.37 4.80
N VAL A 69 2.66 -19.49 5.53
CA VAL A 69 3.28 -18.41 6.31
C VAL A 69 3.30 -18.81 7.77
N ALA A 70 4.48 -18.69 8.41
CA ALA A 70 4.64 -18.97 9.82
C ALA A 70 3.75 -18.07 10.68
N HIS A 71 3.27 -18.62 11.79
CA HIS A 71 2.58 -17.85 12.81
C HIS A 71 3.57 -16.93 13.53
N ARG A 72 3.08 -15.80 14.02
CA ARG A 72 3.80 -14.84 14.84
C ARG A 72 3.41 -15.04 16.30
N LYS A 73 4.38 -14.83 17.18
CA LYS A 73 4.18 -14.90 18.63
C LYS A 73 3.28 -13.74 19.07
N GLY A 74 2.41 -14.00 20.04
CA GLY A 74 1.52 -13.00 20.63
C GLY A 74 0.07 -13.14 20.15
N ASN A 75 -0.72 -12.12 20.47
CA ASN A 75 -2.14 -12.08 20.15
C ASN A 75 -2.37 -11.91 18.65
N ALA A 76 -3.48 -12.46 18.17
CA ALA A 76 -3.86 -12.35 16.78
C ALA A 76 -4.19 -10.89 16.43
N LEU A 77 -3.37 -10.25 15.59
CA LEU A 77 -3.69 -8.95 15.02
C LEU A 77 -4.81 -9.09 13.99
N LYS A 78 -5.92 -8.37 14.20
CA LYS A 78 -7.11 -8.38 13.32
C LYS A 78 -7.62 -9.80 12.98
N GLY A 79 -7.54 -10.72 13.95
CA GLY A 79 -7.97 -12.11 13.81
C GLY A 79 -6.98 -13.01 13.05
N THR A 80 -5.75 -12.55 12.79
CA THR A 80 -4.76 -13.30 12.02
C THR A 80 -3.47 -13.49 12.82
N LYS A 81 -3.09 -14.76 13.03
CA LYS A 81 -1.83 -15.13 13.71
C LYS A 81 -0.62 -15.20 12.78
N SER A 82 -0.81 -15.17 11.46
CA SER A 82 0.27 -15.20 10.46
C SER A 82 0.58 -13.81 9.89
N GLY A 83 1.87 -13.56 9.60
CA GLY A 83 2.31 -12.24 9.16
C GLY A 83 3.77 -12.11 8.76
N ARG A 84 4.09 -11.03 8.04
CA ARG A 84 5.45 -10.72 7.53
C ARG A 84 5.80 -9.24 7.79
N TYR A 85 7.05 -8.88 7.57
CA TYR A 85 7.56 -7.50 7.67
C TYR A 85 8.05 -7.04 6.28
N PRO A 86 7.16 -6.57 5.39
CA PRO A 86 7.54 -6.19 4.03
C PRO A 86 8.13 -4.76 4.00
N GLU A 87 9.37 -4.60 4.45
CA GLU A 87 10.05 -3.30 4.58
C GLU A 87 9.99 -2.43 3.31
N LEU A 88 10.30 -3.01 2.15
CA LEU A 88 10.26 -2.30 0.87
C LEU A 88 8.85 -1.79 0.53
N ALA A 89 7.81 -2.59 0.83
CA ALA A 89 6.44 -2.15 0.61
C ALA A 89 6.09 -1.02 1.58
N CYS A 90 6.43 -1.14 2.86
CA CYS A 90 6.19 -0.10 3.85
C CYS A 90 6.82 1.24 3.42
N LYS A 91 8.08 1.22 2.96
CA LYS A 91 8.78 2.41 2.45
C LYS A 91 8.03 3.08 1.29
N GLU A 92 7.62 2.31 0.28
CA GLU A 92 6.88 2.83 -0.87
C GLU A 92 5.50 3.39 -0.47
N PHE A 93 4.81 2.77 0.48
CA PHE A 93 3.53 3.28 0.98
C PHE A 93 3.69 4.56 1.80
N ILE A 94 4.76 4.70 2.60
CA ILE A 94 5.06 5.96 3.31
C ILE A 94 5.30 7.07 2.28
N ASN A 95 6.10 6.81 1.24
CA ASN A 95 6.31 7.76 0.15
C ASN A 95 5.00 8.16 -0.55
N LEU A 96 4.11 7.19 -0.83
CA LEU A 96 2.80 7.45 -1.43
C LEU A 96 1.93 8.35 -0.56
N LEU A 97 1.91 8.11 0.76
CA LEU A 97 1.09 8.87 1.70
C LEU A 97 1.63 10.28 1.89
N ASN A 98 2.95 10.47 1.94
CA ASN A 98 3.56 11.79 1.95
C ASN A 98 3.25 12.58 0.67
N LEU A 99 3.27 11.92 -0.50
CA LEU A 99 2.80 12.52 -1.75
C LEU A 99 1.32 12.91 -1.67
N ALA A 100 0.47 12.10 -1.04
CA ALA A 100 -0.93 12.42 -0.84
C ALA A 100 -1.14 13.63 0.09
N LYS A 101 -0.34 13.77 1.15
CA LYS A 101 -0.33 14.94 2.04
C LYS A 101 0.04 16.21 1.28
N ASN A 102 1.17 16.19 0.55
CA ASN A 102 1.61 17.33 -0.26
C ASN A 102 0.55 17.74 -1.30
N ASN A 103 -0.11 16.77 -1.92
CA ASN A 103 -1.20 17.04 -2.87
C ASN A 103 -2.46 17.60 -2.19
N ALA A 104 -2.69 17.28 -0.92
CA ALA A 104 -3.78 17.82 -0.12
C ALA A 104 -3.49 19.27 0.31
N ASP A 105 -2.26 19.53 0.77
CA ASP A 105 -1.78 20.89 1.10
C ASP A 105 -1.90 21.82 -0.12
N PHE A 106 -1.46 21.35 -1.29
CA PHE A 106 -1.60 22.11 -2.54
C PHE A 106 -3.06 22.45 -2.89
N LYS A 107 -4.02 21.62 -2.44
CA LYS A 107 -5.46 21.86 -2.61
C LYS A 107 -6.08 22.70 -1.48
N GLY A 108 -5.32 23.10 -0.47
CA GLY A 108 -5.81 23.81 0.70
C GLY A 108 -6.62 22.94 1.66
N LEU A 109 -6.41 21.62 1.65
CA LEU A 109 -7.00 20.71 2.64
C LEU A 109 -6.07 20.59 3.85
N ASP A 110 -6.63 20.42 5.06
CA ASP A 110 -5.85 20.16 6.27
C ASP A 110 -5.14 18.79 6.17
N SER A 111 -3.81 18.80 5.96
CA SER A 111 -3.02 17.58 5.79
C SER A 111 -2.83 16.77 7.07
N GLU A 112 -3.09 17.36 8.24
CA GLU A 112 -3.02 16.65 9.51
C GLU A 112 -4.27 15.79 9.74
N LYS A 113 -5.42 16.24 9.22
CA LYS A 113 -6.73 15.59 9.39
C LYS A 113 -7.18 14.80 8.17
N LEU A 114 -6.24 14.13 7.49
CA LEU A 114 -6.57 13.29 6.34
C LEU A 114 -6.96 11.86 6.76
N ILE A 115 -8.05 11.36 6.19
CA ILE A 115 -8.46 9.95 6.21
C ILE A 115 -8.25 9.32 4.84
N ILE A 116 -7.81 8.06 4.84
CA ILE A 116 -7.72 7.24 3.63
C ILE A 116 -9.11 6.73 3.26
N LEU A 117 -9.70 7.32 2.22
CA LEU A 117 -11.02 6.94 1.71
C LEU A 117 -10.93 5.66 0.86
N ASN A 118 -9.94 5.60 -0.03
CA ASN A 118 -9.68 4.41 -0.83
C ASN A 118 -8.18 4.19 -1.03
N ALA A 119 -7.79 2.92 -1.05
CA ALA A 119 -6.44 2.49 -1.37
C ALA A 119 -6.52 1.24 -2.25
N PHE A 120 -5.72 1.21 -3.30
CA PHE A 120 -5.73 0.10 -4.24
C PHE A 120 -4.32 -0.22 -4.74
N ALA A 121 -4.07 -1.50 -5.00
CA ALA A 121 -2.84 -2.00 -5.56
C ALA A 121 -3.18 -2.88 -6.77
N SER A 122 -2.56 -2.61 -7.90
CA SER A 122 -2.72 -3.37 -9.14
C SER A 122 -1.38 -3.84 -9.69
N MET A 123 -1.41 -4.89 -10.49
CA MET A 123 -0.19 -5.48 -11.05
C MET A 123 0.50 -4.51 -11.99
N GLY A 124 1.80 -4.27 -11.77
CA GLY A 124 2.64 -3.51 -12.67
C GLY A 124 3.30 -4.36 -13.74
N ILE A 125 4.21 -3.74 -14.48
CA ILE A 125 5.00 -4.43 -15.51
C ILE A 125 5.88 -5.49 -14.85
N ASN A 126 5.71 -6.74 -15.28
CA ASN A 126 6.56 -7.84 -14.83
C ASN A 126 7.80 -7.92 -15.70
N ARG A 127 8.98 -8.03 -15.06
CA ARG A 127 10.24 -8.29 -15.77
C ARG A 127 10.62 -9.75 -15.56
N TYR A 128 11.19 -10.35 -16.58
CA TYR A 128 11.62 -11.74 -16.56
C TYR A 128 13.14 -11.82 -16.79
N SER A 129 13.81 -12.64 -15.98
CA SER A 129 15.21 -13.01 -16.21
C SER A 129 15.32 -14.53 -16.37
N TYR A 130 16.08 -14.97 -17.37
CA TYR A 130 16.29 -16.38 -17.65
C TYR A 130 17.38 -16.97 -16.76
N GLN A 131 17.19 -18.22 -16.33
CA GLN A 131 18.21 -18.95 -15.56
C GLN A 131 19.28 -19.49 -16.51
N ALA A 132 20.48 -19.72 -15.97
CA ALA A 132 21.57 -20.33 -16.71
C ALA A 132 21.15 -21.71 -17.28
N LYS A 133 21.74 -22.07 -18.43
CA LYS A 133 21.53 -23.32 -19.19
C LYS A 133 20.22 -23.43 -19.99
N GLY A 134 19.59 -22.31 -20.35
CA GLY A 134 18.70 -22.22 -21.53
C GLY A 134 17.48 -23.15 -21.57
N LYS A 135 17.05 -23.73 -20.45
CA LYS A 135 15.86 -24.59 -20.43
C LYS A 135 14.65 -23.73 -20.81
N ILE A 136 13.97 -24.10 -21.90
CA ILE A 136 12.73 -23.44 -22.37
C ILE A 136 11.64 -23.47 -21.29
N GLY A 137 11.62 -24.51 -20.43
CA GLY A 137 10.78 -24.60 -19.22
C GLY A 137 11.46 -24.16 -17.91
N GLY A 138 12.67 -23.59 -17.98
CA GLY A 138 13.53 -23.26 -16.84
C GLY A 138 13.16 -21.96 -16.15
N LYS A 139 12.08 -21.99 -15.35
CA LYS A 139 11.65 -20.99 -14.34
C LYS A 139 12.22 -19.59 -14.57
N ALA A 140 11.69 -18.87 -15.56
CA ALA A 140 11.89 -17.43 -15.69
C ALA A 140 11.63 -16.77 -14.33
N ARG A 141 12.64 -16.08 -13.77
CA ARG A 141 12.46 -15.37 -12.51
C ARG A 141 11.67 -14.11 -12.81
N ARG A 142 10.50 -14.01 -12.19
CA ARG A 142 9.61 -12.87 -12.33
C ARG A 142 9.93 -11.84 -11.26
N VAL A 143 10.40 -10.67 -11.69
CA VAL A 143 10.46 -9.49 -10.84
C VAL A 143 9.11 -8.79 -10.95
N ASN A 144 8.37 -8.79 -9.86
CA ASN A 144 7.07 -8.17 -9.78
C ASN A 144 7.22 -6.67 -9.55
N SER A 145 6.41 -5.87 -10.23
CA SER A 145 6.16 -4.49 -9.86
C SER A 145 4.67 -4.29 -9.60
N THR A 146 4.34 -3.21 -8.91
CA THR A 146 2.98 -2.91 -8.48
C THR A 146 2.68 -1.43 -8.72
N HIS A 147 1.49 -1.12 -9.24
CA HIS A 147 0.95 0.22 -9.16
C HIS A 147 0.18 0.35 -7.85
N ILE A 148 0.43 1.43 -7.10
CA ILE A 148 -0.31 1.74 -5.88
C ILE A 148 -0.96 3.10 -6.03
N GLU A 149 -2.17 3.22 -5.53
CA GLU A 149 -2.94 4.45 -5.55
C GLU A 149 -3.71 4.64 -4.24
N VAL A 150 -3.88 5.90 -3.88
CA VAL A 150 -4.62 6.31 -2.69
C VAL A 150 -5.44 7.55 -2.98
N ILE A 151 -6.63 7.58 -2.39
CA ILE A 151 -7.52 8.72 -2.35
C ILE A 151 -7.73 9.06 -0.87
N VAL A 152 -7.39 10.28 -0.51
CA VAL A 152 -7.55 10.81 0.84
C VAL A 152 -8.58 11.92 0.84
N MET A 153 -9.26 12.07 1.97
CA MET A 153 -10.21 13.16 2.21
C MET A 153 -9.92 13.81 3.55
N GLU A 154 -10.22 15.09 3.67
CA GLU A 154 -10.21 15.77 4.95
C GLU A 154 -11.35 15.23 5.84
N GLN A 155 -11.00 14.81 7.05
CA GLN A 155 -11.95 14.42 8.08
C GLN A 155 -12.59 15.67 8.64
N LYS A 156 -13.87 15.88 8.35
CA LYS A 156 -14.67 16.81 9.14
C LYS A 156 -14.90 16.18 10.51
N GLY A 157 -14.60 16.91 11.57
CA GLY A 157 -15.04 16.55 12.91
C GLY A 157 -16.55 16.28 12.87
N LEU A 158 -16.98 15.22 13.55
CA LEU A 158 -18.37 15.14 13.99
C LEU A 158 -18.50 16.28 15.01
N ASN A 159 -19.07 17.41 14.56
CA ASN A 159 -19.62 18.40 15.47
C ASN A 159 -20.80 17.78 16.19
#